data_AF-A0AAP8N7I5-F1
#
_entry.id   AF-A0AAP8N7I5-F1
#
_cell.length_a   1.000
_cell.length_b   1.000
_cell.length_c   1.000
_cell.angle_alpha   90.00
_cell.angle_beta   90.00
_cell.angle_gamma   90.00
#
_symmetry.space_group_name_H-M   'P 1'
#
loop_
_entity.id
_entity.type
_entity.pdbx_description
1 polymer ?
#
loop_
_entity_poly.entity_id
_entity_poly.type
_entity_poly.pdbx_seq_one_letter_code
_entity_poly.pdbx_strand_id
1 'polypeptide(L)'
;SKNVQNYFKFVRDQDLFLTHAIINPQNDRSKPSYEQKDLFTHLGAVEETAEGLVVRGAKMLATLAPITDEVIIYSFPGFHEG
;
A
#
# COMPACT_ATOMS: atom_id res chain seq x y z
N SER A 1 -4.84 1.03 -16.64
CA SER A 1 -5.98 1.97 -16.76
C SER A 1 -7.32 1.34 -16.37
N LYS A 2 -7.69 0.16 -16.90
CA LYS A 2 -9.01 -0.47 -16.63
C LYS A 2 -9.30 -0.80 -15.15
N ASN A 3 -8.32 -1.31 -14.40
CA ASN A 3 -8.50 -1.61 -12.97
C ASN A 3 -8.89 -0.37 -12.16
N VAL A 4 -8.20 0.75 -12.38
CA VAL A 4 -8.51 2.03 -11.72
C VAL A 4 -9.90 2.54 -12.11
N GLN A 5 -10.27 2.44 -13.39
CA GLN A 5 -11.62 2.84 -13.84
C GLN A 5 -12.72 1.98 -13.22
N ASN A 6 -12.49 0.67 -13.08
CA ASN A 6 -13.45 -0.24 -12.46
C ASN A 6 -13.55 0.01 -10.95
N TYR A 7 -12.42 0.22 -10.27
CA TYR A 7 -12.38 0.53 -8.85
C TYR A 7 -13.07 1.87 -8.55
N PHE A 8 -12.83 2.90 -9.37
CA PHE A 8 -13.56 4.17 -9.28
C PHE A 8 -15.07 3.97 -9.38
N LYS A 9 -15.55 3.20 -10.37
CA LYS A 9 -16.99 2.90 -10.51
C LYS A 9 -17.53 2.14 -9.29
N PHE A 10 -16.80 1.14 -8.80
CA PHE A 10 -17.17 0.35 -7.62
C PHE A 10 -17.35 1.21 -6.37
N VAL A 11 -16.39 2.11 -6.08
CA VAL A 11 -16.45 3.03 -4.95
C VAL A 11 -17.59 4.04 -5.12
N ARG A 12 -17.72 4.63 -6.32
CA ARG A 12 -18.77 5.61 -6.63
C ARG A 12 -20.18 5.02 -6.55
N ASP A 13 -20.39 3.84 -7.14
CA ASP A 13 -21.72 3.23 -7.31
C ASP A 13 -22.25 2.66 -5.98
N GLN A 14 -21.38 2.47 -4.98
CA GLN A 14 -21.74 1.97 -3.64
C GLN A 14 -21.54 2.99 -2.52
N ASP A 15 -21.10 4.21 -2.84
CA ASP A 15 -20.86 5.28 -1.86
C ASP A 15 -19.91 4.87 -0.72
N LEU A 16 -18.82 4.16 -1.07
CA LEU A 16 -17.88 3.63 -0.08
C LEU A 16 -17.01 4.75 0.51
N PHE A 17 -16.82 4.70 1.83
CA PHE A 17 -15.88 5.56 2.51
C PHE A 17 -14.44 5.04 2.28
N LEU A 18 -13.64 5.87 1.62
CA LEU A 18 -12.30 5.54 1.15
C LEU A 18 -11.23 6.36 1.87
N THR A 19 -10.18 5.70 2.37
CA THR A 19 -8.95 6.35 2.83
C THR A 19 -7.73 5.88 2.04
N HIS A 20 -6.56 6.40 2.39
CA HIS A 20 -5.29 6.04 1.77
C HIS A 20 -4.12 5.96 2.76
N ALA A 21 -3.08 5.22 2.38
CA ALA A 21 -1.80 5.18 3.06
C ALA A 21 -0.65 5.30 2.05
N ILE A 22 0.26 6.26 2.27
CA ILE A 22 1.38 6.56 1.33
C ILE A 22 2.73 6.39 2.02
N ILE A 23 2.85 6.98 3.21
CA ILE A 23 4.13 7.19 3.90
C ILE A 23 4.62 5.85 4.47
N ASN A 24 5.92 5.56 4.32
CA ASN A 24 6.54 4.40 4.98
C ASN A 24 6.81 4.72 6.47
N PRO A 25 6.97 3.70 7.34
CA PRO A 25 7.44 3.91 8.69
C PRO A 25 8.67 4.83 8.77
N GLN A 26 8.62 5.83 9.66
CA GLN A 26 9.72 6.78 9.86
C GLN A 26 10.79 6.16 10.78
N ASN A 27 11.56 5.23 10.23
CA ASN A 27 12.70 4.55 10.84
C ASN A 27 14.01 5.27 10.47
N ASP A 28 15.02 4.57 9.94
CA ASP A 28 16.26 5.20 9.49
C ASP A 28 16.05 5.91 8.15
N ARG A 29 15.74 7.21 8.23
CA ARG A 29 15.47 8.08 7.08
C ARG A 29 16.69 8.36 6.21
N SER A 30 17.91 7.97 6.65
CA SER A 30 19.10 8.08 5.81
C SER A 30 19.21 6.96 4.78
N LYS A 31 18.36 5.94 4.89
CA LYS A 31 18.40 4.73 4.06
C LYS A 31 17.13 4.55 3.24
N PRO A 32 17.23 4.02 2.01
CA PRO A 32 16.07 3.54 1.26
C PRO A 32 15.45 2.28 1.89
N SER A 33 14.28 1.84 1.40
CA SER A 33 13.55 0.69 1.96
C SER A 33 14.38 -0.60 2.02
N TYR A 34 15.06 -0.94 0.92
CA TYR A 34 15.86 -2.16 0.81
C TYR A 34 17.14 -2.17 1.68
N GLU A 35 17.51 -1.03 2.27
CA GLU A 35 18.65 -0.92 3.20
C GLU A 35 18.21 -0.85 4.68
N GLN A 36 16.90 -0.91 4.94
CA GLN A 36 16.40 -0.96 6.31
C GLN A 36 16.84 -2.25 7.01
N LYS A 37 16.93 -2.19 8.34
CA LYS A 37 17.41 -3.34 9.15
C LYS A 37 16.57 -4.59 8.96
N ASP A 38 15.25 -4.43 8.83
CA ASP A 38 14.32 -5.50 8.49
C ASP A 38 13.72 -5.22 7.13
N LEU A 39 13.80 -6.23 6.25
CA LEU A 39 13.42 -6.18 4.84
C LEU A 39 11.94 -5.80 4.63
N PHE A 40 11.06 -5.97 5.62
CA PHE A 40 9.65 -5.60 5.49
C PHE A 40 9.24 -4.57 6.54
N THR A 41 10.19 -3.75 7.00
CA THR A 41 9.82 -2.56 7.78
C THR A 41 8.95 -1.65 6.93
N HIS A 42 9.28 -1.50 5.65
CA HIS A 42 8.43 -0.85 4.66
C HIS A 42 7.58 -1.93 3.96
N LEU A 43 6.44 -1.51 3.41
CA LEU A 43 5.60 -2.43 2.65
C LEU A 43 6.30 -2.83 1.33
N GLY A 44 6.49 -4.13 1.13
CA GLY A 44 7.05 -4.73 -0.08
C GLY A 44 6.26 -5.95 -0.56
N ALA A 45 6.52 -6.40 -1.78
CA ALA A 45 6.00 -7.65 -2.31
C ALA A 45 6.85 -8.83 -1.82
N VAL A 46 6.19 -9.90 -1.37
CA VAL A 46 6.81 -11.17 -0.95
C VAL A 46 6.79 -12.17 -2.10
N GLU A 47 5.68 -12.22 -2.83
CA GLU A 47 5.45 -13.18 -3.91
C GLU A 47 4.48 -12.58 -4.93
N GLU A 48 4.72 -12.85 -6.21
CA GLU A 48 3.77 -12.62 -7.29
C GLU A 48 3.20 -13.96 -7.75
N THR A 49 1.88 -14.06 -7.75
CA THR A 49 1.12 -15.25 -8.13
C THR A 49 0.23 -14.94 -9.32
N ALA A 50 -0.36 -15.97 -9.94
CA ALA A 50 -1.35 -15.78 -10.99
C ALA A 50 -2.61 -15.01 -10.53
N GLU A 51 -2.88 -14.96 -9.22
CA GLU A 51 -4.03 -14.29 -8.62
C GLU A 51 -3.72 -12.85 -8.19
N GLY A 52 -2.44 -12.49 -8.02
CA GLY A 52 -2.01 -11.17 -7.58
C GLY A 52 -0.75 -11.21 -6.71
N LEU A 53 -0.56 -10.16 -5.90
CA LEU A 53 0.62 -9.98 -5.05
C LEU A 53 0.33 -10.36 -3.60
N VAL A 54 1.25 -11.12 -2.99
CA VAL A 54 1.34 -11.26 -1.53
C VAL A 54 2.28 -10.17 -1.02
N VAL A 55 1.79 -9.31 -0.12
CA VAL A 55 2.58 -8.17 0.41
C VAL A 55 2.83 -8.31 1.91
N ARG A 56 3.94 -7.76 2.40
CA ARG A 56 4.30 -7.70 3.81
C ARG A 56 4.91 -6.35 4.15
N GLY A 57 4.61 -5.87 5.36
CA GLY A 57 5.20 -4.67 5.95
C GLY A 57 4.16 -3.66 6.36
N ALA A 58 4.53 -2.38 6.40
CA ALA A 58 3.66 -1.34 6.92
C ALA A 58 3.69 -0.04 6.13
N LYS A 59 2.60 0.72 6.26
CA LYS A 59 2.51 2.14 5.94
C LYS A 59 2.25 2.91 7.22
N MET A 60 2.95 4.03 7.37
CA MET A 60 2.79 4.92 8.50
C MET A 60 1.56 5.80 8.29
N LEU A 61 0.58 5.62 9.18
CA LEU A 61 -0.61 6.44 9.31
C LEU A 61 -1.54 6.39 8.08
N ALA A 62 -2.79 6.06 8.34
CA ALA A 62 -3.90 6.24 7.42
C ALA A 62 -5.05 6.87 8.22
N THR A 63 -5.33 8.14 7.95
CA THR A 63 -6.37 8.90 8.65
C THR A 63 -7.71 8.20 8.45
N LEU A 64 -8.45 7.92 9.54
CA LEU A 64 -9.76 7.27 9.53
C LEU A 64 -9.76 5.80 9.05
N ALA A 65 -8.60 5.14 8.93
CA ALA A 65 -8.51 3.74 8.53
C ALA A 65 -9.36 2.75 9.37
N PRO A 66 -9.57 2.94 10.69
CA PRO A 66 -10.42 2.02 11.45
C PRO A 66 -11.91 2.06 11.11
N ILE A 67 -12.38 3.05 10.34
CA ILE A 67 -13.82 3.27 10.07
C ILE A 67 -14.14 3.40 8.57
N THR A 68 -13.18 3.14 7.69
CA THR A 68 -13.32 3.22 6.23
C THR A 68 -13.74 1.86 5.68
N ASP A 69 -14.45 1.82 4.55
CA ASP A 69 -14.77 0.57 3.85
C ASP A 69 -13.56 0.04 3.05
N GLU A 70 -12.76 0.96 2.52
CA GLU A 70 -11.68 0.67 1.57
C GLU A 70 -10.42 1.49 1.88
N VAL A 71 -9.24 0.91 1.61
CA VAL A 71 -7.94 1.57 1.80
C VAL A 71 -7.11 1.45 0.52
N ILE A 72 -6.76 2.59 -0.09
CA ILE A 72 -5.76 2.61 -1.17
C ILE A 72 -4.36 2.66 -0.56
N ILE A 73 -3.55 1.68 -0.92
CA ILE A 73 -2.13 1.65 -0.59
C ILE A 73 -1.33 2.17 -1.77
N TYR A 74 -0.63 3.29 -1.57
CA TYR A 74 0.28 3.83 -2.58
C TYR A 74 1.70 3.33 -2.33
N SER A 75 2.35 2.94 -3.42
CA SER A 75 3.78 2.64 -3.43
C SER A 75 4.53 3.72 -4.18
N PHE A 76 5.71 4.05 -3.68
CA PHE A 76 6.69 4.82 -4.45
C PHE A 76 7.15 3.95 -5.63
N PRO A 77 7.54 4.53 -6.78
CA PRO A 77 7.88 3.78 -7.97
C PRO A 77 8.97 2.72 -7.73
N GLY A 78 8.80 1.53 -8.32
CA GLY A 78 9.72 0.39 -8.22
C GLY A 78 9.36 -0.59 -7.09
N PHE A 79 8.33 -1.43 -7.31
CA PHE A 79 8.08 -2.58 -6.43
C PHE A 79 9.23 -3.58 -6.61
N HIS A 80 10.14 -3.58 -5.65
CA HIS A 80 11.18 -4.61 -5.48
C HIS A 80 10.93 -5.29 -4.13
N GLU A 81 11.59 -6.42 -3.89
CA GLU A 81 11.70 -6.95 -2.53
C GLU A 81 12.38 -5.91 -1.64
N GLY A 82 11.80 -5.61 -0.47
CA GLY A 82 12.37 -4.66 0.50
C GLY A 82 11.39 -3.77 1.22
#